data_AF-A0A968PE57-F1
#
_entry.id   AF-A0A968PE57-F1
#
_cell.length_a   1.000
_cell.length_b   1.000
_cell.length_c   1.000
_cell.angle_alpha   90.00
_cell.angle_beta   90.00
_cell.angle_gamma   90.00
#
_symmetry.space_group_name_H-M   'P 1'
#
loop_
_entity.id
_entity.type
_entity.pdbx_description
1 polymer ?
#
loop_
_entity_poly.entity_id
_entity_poly.type
_entity_poly.pdbx_seq_one_letter_code
_entity_poly.pdbx_strand_id
1 'polypeptide(L)' 'MRVLMLGWEFPPYITGGLGTACHGLTKALARFGTQVAFVLPRPVQTTQASHVRLLHPVASL' A
#
# COMPACT_ATOMS: atom_id res chain seq x y z
N MET A 1 14.00 8.49 4.75
CA MET A 1 13.01 8.39 5.86
C MET A 1 12.15 7.14 5.65
N ARG A 2 11.64 6.52 6.73
CA ARG A 2 10.76 5.35 6.66
C ARG A 2 9.39 5.69 7.22
N VAL A 3 8.34 5.31 6.50
CA VAL A 3 6.94 5.60 6.87
C VAL A 3 6.14 4.30 6.85
N LEU A 4 5.36 4.08 7.91
CA LEU A 4 4.33 3.05 7.98
C LEU A 4 2.97 3.72 7.73
N MET A 5 2.25 3.27 6.72
CA MET A 5 0.89 3.72 6.43
C MET A 5 -0.09 2.59 6.69
N LEU A 6 -1.15 2.88 7.44
CA LEU A 6 -2.26 1.96 7.67
C LEU A 6 -3.43 2.42 6.82
N GLY A 7 -4.00 1.53 6.01
CA GLY A 7 -5.12 1.88 5.15
C GLY A 7 -5.98 0.69 4.78
N TRP A 8 -7.15 0.98 4.23
CA TRP A 8 -8.11 -0.03 3.80
C TRP A 8 -8.19 -0.20 2.28
N GLU A 9 -7.69 0.78 1.52
CA GLU A 9 -7.77 0.84 0.08
C GLU A 9 -6.38 1.12 -0.51
N PHE A 10 -5.91 0.27 -1.42
CA PHE A 10 -4.68 0.52 -2.16
C PHE A 10 -4.68 -0.26 -3.47
N PRO A 11 -4.51 0.39 -4.64
CA PRO A 11 -4.56 -0.28 -5.93
C PRO A 11 -3.58 -1.46 -6.04
N PRO A 12 -4.00 -2.59 -6.66
CA PRO A 12 -5.32 -2.85 -7.26
C PRO A 12 -6.39 -3.34 -6.27
N TYR A 13 -6.10 -3.41 -4.97
CA TYR A 13 -7.01 -3.97 -3.97
C TYR A 13 -7.90 -2.90 -3.36
N ILE A 14 -9.22 -3.06 -3.56
CA ILE A 14 -10.26 -2.16 -3.01
C ILE A 14 -10.00 -0.72 -3.48
N THR A 15 -10.54 -0.37 -4.65
CA THR A 15 -10.25 0.90 -5.32
C THR A 15 -11.45 1.83 -5.29
N GLY A 16 -11.39 2.84 -4.42
CA GLY A 16 -12.22 4.04 -4.43
C GLY A 16 -11.38 5.32 -4.43
N GLY A 17 -11.97 6.43 -3.98
CA GLY A 17 -11.27 7.72 -3.89
C GLY A 17 -10.08 7.69 -2.92
N LEU A 18 -10.21 6.94 -1.81
CA LEU A 18 -9.15 6.79 -0.82
C LEU A 18 -7.94 6.05 -1.40
N GLY A 19 -8.17 4.90 -2.06
CA GLY A 19 -7.09 4.15 -2.70
C GLY A 19 -6.31 4.98 -3.72
N THR A 20 -7.01 5.82 -4.50
CA THR A 20 -6.39 6.72 -5.48
C THR A 20 -5.52 7.79 -4.80
N ALA A 21 -6.03 8.41 -3.73
CA ALA A 21 -5.28 9.39 -2.95
C ALA A 21 -4.04 8.78 -2.27
N CYS A 22 -4.19 7.62 -1.63
CA CYS A 22 -3.09 6.88 -1.02
C CYS A 22 -2.02 6.48 -2.05
N HIS A 23 -2.43 6.04 -3.24
CA HIS A 23 -1.51 5.72 -4.32
C HIS A 23 -0.72 6.95 -4.81
N GLY A 24 -1.40 8.08 -5.02
CA GLY A 24 -0.75 9.34 -5.39
C GLY A 24 0.24 9.84 -4.35
N LEU A 25 -0.17 9.85 -3.07
CA LEU A 25 0.65 10.27 -1.95
C LEU A 25 1.92 9.42 -1.82
N THR A 26 1.77 8.10 -1.82
CA THR A 26 2.92 7.19 -1.69
C THR A 26 3.87 7.27 -2.88
N LYS A 27 3.34 7.52 -4.09
CA LYS A 27 4.15 7.74 -5.29
C LYS A 27 4.96 9.03 -5.20
N ALA A 28 4.38 10.11 -4.67
CA ALA A 28 5.10 11.35 -4.42
C ALA A 28 6.20 11.14 -3.37
N LEU A 29 5.89 10.48 -2.24
CA LEU A 29 6.87 10.17 -1.19
C LEU A 29 8.04 9.33 -1.70
N ALA A 30 7.77 8.33 -2.53
CA ALA A 30 8.80 7.48 -3.13
C ALA A 30 9.78 8.31 -4.01
N ARG A 31 9.28 9.31 -4.75
CA ARG A 31 10.13 10.23 -5.55
C ARG A 31 11.06 11.09 -4.70
N PHE A 32 10.72 11.32 -3.43
CA PHE A 32 11.60 11.99 -2.46
C PHE A 32 12.51 11.00 -1.69
N GLY A 33 12.63 9.74 -2.14
CA GLY A 33 13.46 8.74 -1.49
C GLY A 33 12.88 8.21 -0.17
N THR A 34 11.59 8.39 0.08
CA THR A 34 10.92 7.85 1.27
C THR A 34 10.54 6.39 1.03
N GLN A 35 10.91 5.52 1.97
CA GLN A 35 10.52 4.12 1.97
C GLN A 35 9.18 3.97 2.69
N VAL A 36 8.15 3.52 1.96
CA VAL A 36 6.80 3.34 2.51
C VAL A 36 6.49 1.86 2.64
N ALA A 37 6.05 1.45 3.84
CA ALA A 37 5.34 0.21 4.07
C ALA A 37 3.85 0.51 4.26
N PHE A 38 2.99 -0.07 3.42
CA PHE A 38 1.54 0.14 3.47
C PHE A 38 0.86 -1.14 3.95
N VAL A 39 0.09 -1.07 5.03
CA VAL A 39 -0.60 -2.21 5.62
C VAL A 39 -2.06 -2.20 5.20
N LEU A 40 -2.50 -3.30 4.59
CA LEU A 40 -3.91 -3.62 4.38
C LEU A 40 -4.38 -4.63 5.45
N PRO A 41 -5.62 -4.50 5.95
CA PRO A 41 -6.14 -5.34 7.04
C PRO A 41 -6.66 -6.70 6.57
N ARG A 42 -6.70 -6.96 5.26
CA ARG A 42 -7.20 -8.22 4.68
C ARG A 42 -6.10 -8.89 3.87
N PRO A 43 -6.05 -10.23 3.85
CA PRO A 43 -5.17 -10.96 2.94
C PRO A 43 -5.43 -10.53 1.49
N VAL A 44 -4.37 -10.18 0.77
CA VAL A 44 -4.42 -9.82 -0.64
C VAL A 44 -3.34 -10.58 -1.39
N GLN A 45 -3.63 -11.00 -2.62
CA GLN A 45 -2.63 -11.67 -3.45
C GLN A 45 -1.61 -10.63 -3.88
N THR A 46 -0.35 -10.72 -3.49
CA THR A 46 0.66 -9.73 -3.90
C THR A 46 1.16 -10.06 -5.31
N THR A 47 0.43 -9.63 -6.33
CA THR A 47 0.67 -10.03 -7.74
C THR A 47 1.54 -9.07 -8.54
N GLN A 48 2.06 -7.98 -7.97
CA GLN A 48 2.94 -7.04 -8.69
C GLN A 48 3.97 -6.34 -7.81
N ALA A 49 5.09 -5.95 -8.43
CA ALA A 49 6.03 -4.99 -7.88
C ALA A 49 5.38 -3.59 -7.81
N SER A 50 5.46 -2.93 -6.66
CA SER A 50 4.95 -1.57 -6.43
C SER A 50 6.06 -0.68 -5.87
N HIS A 51 5.90 0.65 -5.93
CA HIS A 51 6.79 1.62 -5.27
C HIS A 51 6.65 1.62 -3.74
N VAL A 52 5.70 0.84 -3.20
CA VAL A 52 5.52 0.61 -1.76
C VAL A 52 5.72 -0.86 -1.41
N ARG A 53 6.18 -1.12 -0.18
CA ARG A 53 6.14 -2.46 0.41
C ARG A 53 4.74 -2.71 0.98
N LEU A 54 3.94 -3.51 0.28
CA LEU A 54 2.58 -3.84 0.74
C LEU A 54 2.63 -4.97 1.77
N LEU A 55 2.01 -4.76 2.92
CA LEU A 55 1.87 -5.71 4.02
C LEU A 55 0.40 -6.05 4.20
N HIS A 56 0.11 -7.29 4.54
CA HIS A 56 -1.24 -7.79 4.79
C HIS A 56 -1.16 -9.03 5.67
N PRO A 57 -2.23 -9.38 6.41
CA PRO A 57 -2.29 -10.65 7.13
C PRO A 57 -2.13 -11.84 6.19
N VAL A 58 -1.44 -12.87 6.65
CA VAL A 58 -1.45 -14.19 6.02
C VAL A 58 -2.85 -14.78 6.18
N ALA A 59 -3.40 -15.41 5.13
CA ALA A 59 -4.66 -16.13 5.27
C ALA A 59 -4.45 -17.33 6.22
N SER A 60 -5.27 -17.41 7.27
CA SER A 60 -5.31 -18.60 8.12
C SER A 60 -5.97 -19.73 7.34
N LEU A 61 -5.26 -20.87 7.19
CA LEU A 61 -5.78 -22.11 6.62
C LEU A 61 -6.91 -22.71 7.51
#